data_AF-A0A923LVG7-F1
#
_entry.id   AF-A0A923LVG7-F1
#
_cell.length_a   1.000
_cell.length_b   1.000
_cell.length_c   1.000
_cell.angle_alpha   90.00
_cell.angle_beta   90.00
_cell.angle_gamma   90.00
#
_symmetry.space_group_name_H-M   'P 1'
#
loop_
_entity.id
_entity.type
_entity.pdbx_description
1 polymer ?
#
loop_
_entity_poly.entity_id
_entity_poly.type
_entity_poly.pdbx_seq_one_letter_code
_entity_poly.pdbx_strand_id
1 'polypeptide(L)'
;MDKKTGGARAYMGILLSGVLAGMMISVGGTVYLSVDSKVVGASLFSIGLFFVVSMRLWLYTGKIGYLFRGGHDYAAKLLLTLAGNFAGAFGTALLLRQTRAAANLVGRAAELSAVKLQDEPVSVFILAVFCGVLMYIGVNGFGVFELALGKYAAVFLAVAVFILSGFEHCVANMFYYSLAGVWDSGQAWLSMAVMVLGNSAGSVVVAEGYRAAQKLQDAA
;
A
#
# COMPACT_ATOMS: atom_id res chain seq x y z
N MET A 1 9.29 20.32 29.79
CA MET A 1 9.32 19.74 28.44
C MET A 1 7.88 19.65 27.95
N ASP A 2 7.48 20.51 27.01
CA ASP A 2 6.08 20.83 26.73
C ASP A 2 5.37 19.71 25.95
N LYS A 3 4.23 19.22 26.44
CA LYS A 3 3.43 18.16 25.79
C LYS A 3 3.03 18.53 24.35
N LYS A 4 2.93 19.82 24.02
CA LYS A 4 2.60 20.30 22.66
C LYS A 4 3.72 20.08 21.64
N THR A 5 5.00 20.22 22.03
CA THR A 5 6.14 20.00 21.12
C THR A 5 6.40 18.52 20.83
N GLY A 6 5.99 17.63 21.74
CA GLY A 6 6.02 16.17 21.51
C GLY A 6 5.04 15.70 20.43
N GLY A 7 3.86 16.32 20.35
CA GLY A 7 2.83 16.00 19.35
C GLY A 7 3.27 16.31 17.92
N ALA A 8 3.74 17.54 17.66
CA ALA A 8 4.16 17.95 16.32
C ALA A 8 5.31 17.08 15.77
N ARG A 9 6.29 16.72 16.62
CA ARG A 9 7.39 15.83 16.24
C ARG A 9 6.91 14.42 15.88
N ALA A 10 5.93 13.90 16.60
CA ALA A 10 5.35 12.58 16.31
C ALA A 10 4.64 12.56 14.95
N TYR A 11 3.84 13.58 14.65
CA TYR A 11 3.15 13.70 13.35
C TYR A 11 4.16 13.88 12.21
N MET A 12 5.20 14.71 12.38
CA MET A 12 6.28 14.84 11.41
C MET A 12 6.99 13.50 11.15
N GLY A 13 7.28 12.74 12.21
CA GLY A 13 7.88 11.41 12.10
C GLY A 13 7.01 10.44 11.31
N ILE A 14 5.69 10.46 11.52
CA ILE A 14 4.72 9.63 10.77
C ILE A 14 4.67 10.04 9.30
N LEU A 15 4.64 11.34 9.01
CA LEU A 15 4.66 11.82 7.63
C LEU A 15 5.92 11.36 6.90
N LEU A 16 7.10 11.58 7.48
CA LEU A 16 8.38 11.14 6.89
C LEU A 16 8.44 9.63 6.71
N SER A 17 7.95 8.88 7.71
CA SER A 17 7.82 7.42 7.61
C SER A 17 6.89 7.00 6.47
N GLY A 18 5.79 7.74 6.27
CA GLY A 18 4.86 7.57 5.16
C GLY A 18 5.50 7.84 3.80
N VAL A 19 6.28 8.92 3.68
CA VAL A 19 7.05 9.22 2.46
C VAL A 19 7.99 8.07 2.12
N LEU A 20 8.78 7.61 3.08
CA LEU A 20 9.70 6.49 2.88
C LEU A 20 8.95 5.21 2.48
N ALA A 21 7.81 4.91 3.10
CA ALA A 21 7.00 3.75 2.71
C ALA A 21 6.50 3.85 1.26
N GLY A 22 6.02 5.03 0.84
CA GLY A 22 5.63 5.27 -0.55
C GLY A 22 6.78 5.06 -1.54
N MET A 23 7.99 5.52 -1.17
CA MET A 23 9.20 5.27 -1.96
C MET A 23 9.54 3.77 -2.04
N MET A 24 9.47 3.02 -0.93
CA MET A 24 9.75 1.58 -0.94
C MET A 24 8.77 0.80 -1.82
N ILE A 25 7.47 1.12 -1.76
CA ILE A 25 6.48 0.53 -2.65
C ILE A 25 6.76 0.89 -4.12
N SER A 26 7.22 2.11 -4.40
CA SER A 26 7.59 2.55 -5.74
C SER A 26 8.83 1.84 -6.30
N VAL A 27 9.80 1.48 -5.44
CA VAL A 27 10.93 0.62 -5.83
C VAL A 27 10.43 -0.75 -6.28
N GLY A 28 9.49 -1.35 -5.52
CA GLY A 28 8.81 -2.58 -5.93
C GLY A 28 8.06 -2.42 -7.26
N GLY A 29 7.33 -1.32 -7.43
CA GLY A 29 6.62 -1.03 -8.69
C GLY A 29 7.57 -0.83 -9.87
N THR A 30 8.75 -0.25 -9.65
CA THR A 30 9.76 -0.02 -10.68
C THR A 30 10.29 -1.34 -11.24
N VAL A 31 10.63 -2.30 -10.38
CA VAL A 31 11.10 -3.61 -10.84
C VAL A 31 9.99 -4.40 -11.55
N TYR A 32 8.74 -4.27 -11.10
CA TYR A 32 7.59 -4.89 -11.77
C TYR A 32 7.41 -4.36 -13.20
N LEU A 33 7.59 -3.05 -13.43
CA LEU A 33 7.52 -2.46 -14.78
C LEU A 33 8.78 -2.75 -15.63
N SER A 34 9.89 -3.12 -15.01
CA SER A 34 11.18 -3.30 -15.69
C SER A 34 11.43 -4.72 -16.19
N VAL A 35 10.64 -5.69 -15.71
CA VAL A 35 10.83 -7.12 -16.00
C VAL A 35 9.63 -7.65 -16.80
N ASP A 36 9.90 -8.40 -17.88
CA ASP A 36 8.82 -8.94 -18.72
C ASP A 36 8.05 -10.10 -18.06
N SER A 37 8.73 -10.91 -17.26
CA SER A 37 8.07 -12.01 -16.53
C SER A 37 7.25 -11.49 -15.36
N LYS A 38 5.92 -11.58 -15.47
CA LYS A 38 4.99 -11.20 -14.39
C LYS A 38 5.29 -11.90 -13.06
N VAL A 39 5.71 -13.17 -13.09
CA VAL A 39 6.06 -13.95 -11.90
C VAL A 39 7.31 -13.40 -11.23
N VAL A 40 8.35 -13.11 -12.01
CA VAL A 40 9.60 -12.53 -11.48
C VAL A 40 9.35 -11.12 -10.97
N GLY A 41 8.64 -10.28 -11.73
CA GLY A 41 8.26 -8.94 -11.33
C GLY A 41 7.47 -8.92 -10.02
N ALA A 42 6.44 -9.77 -9.90
CA ALA A 42 5.63 -9.89 -8.68
C ALA A 42 6.44 -10.37 -7.47
N SER A 43 7.35 -11.32 -7.70
CA SER A 43 8.25 -11.83 -6.65
C SER A 43 9.19 -10.72 -6.14
N LEU A 44 9.83 -9.99 -7.07
CA LEU A 44 10.78 -8.92 -6.75
C LEU A 44 10.09 -7.67 -6.16
N PHE A 45 8.82 -7.42 -6.49
CA PHE A 45 8.04 -6.33 -5.86
C PHE A 45 8.06 -6.43 -4.32
N SER A 46 8.18 -7.65 -3.79
CA SER A 46 8.21 -7.91 -2.34
C SER A 46 9.27 -7.11 -1.59
N ILE A 47 10.33 -6.65 -2.27
CA ILE A 47 11.35 -5.76 -1.68
C ILE A 47 10.72 -4.49 -1.06
N GLY A 48 9.64 -3.98 -1.66
CA GLY A 48 8.94 -2.80 -1.17
C GLY A 48 8.30 -3.05 0.20
N LEU A 49 7.46 -4.08 0.32
CA LEU A 49 6.83 -4.40 1.60
C LEU A 49 7.84 -4.93 2.63
N PHE A 50 8.87 -5.68 2.19
CA PHE A 50 9.95 -6.16 3.04
C PHE A 50 10.62 -5.03 3.81
N PHE A 51 11.05 -3.96 3.14
CA PHE A 51 11.69 -2.83 3.82
C PHE A 51 10.69 -1.99 4.62
N VAL A 52 9.44 -1.86 4.16
CA VAL A 52 8.39 -1.22 4.95
C VAL A 52 8.24 -1.86 6.32
N VAL A 53 8.10 -3.19 6.38
CA VAL A 53 7.90 -3.88 7.68
C VAL A 53 9.19 -3.97 8.50
N SER A 54 10.34 -4.19 7.84
CA SER A 54 11.64 -4.32 8.53
C SER A 54 12.08 -3.01 9.17
N MET A 55 11.80 -1.87 8.51
CA MET A 55 12.10 -0.53 9.03
C MET A 55 10.93 0.07 9.82
N ARG A 56 9.83 -0.67 10.01
CA ARG A 56 8.62 -0.24 10.72
C ARG A 56 8.03 1.06 10.17
N LEU A 57 8.05 1.21 8.85
CA LEU A 57 7.51 2.39 8.19
C LEU A 57 5.98 2.43 8.25
N TRP A 58 5.43 3.64 8.15
CA TRP A 58 3.99 3.86 8.09
C TRP A 58 3.49 3.69 6.66
N LEU A 59 2.98 2.50 6.36
CA LEU A 59 2.24 2.22 5.13
C LEU A 59 0.73 2.17 5.45
N TYR A 60 -0.07 2.97 4.74
CA TYR A 60 -1.50 3.10 4.99
C TYR A 60 -2.23 1.75 5.00
N THR A 61 -2.05 0.95 3.95
CA THR A 61 -2.70 -0.36 3.78
C THR A 61 -2.29 -1.39 4.83
N GLY A 62 -1.08 -1.25 5.40
CA GLY A 62 -0.61 -2.07 6.52
C GLY A 62 -1.11 -1.61 7.91
N LYS A 63 -1.71 -0.42 8.01
CA LYS A 63 -2.10 0.21 9.28
C LYS A 63 -3.62 0.39 9.39
N ILE A 64 -4.33 0.57 8.28
CA ILE A 64 -5.75 0.90 8.25
C ILE A 64 -6.65 -0.16 8.92
N GLY A 65 -6.24 -1.43 8.92
CA GLY A 65 -6.96 -2.49 9.65
C GLY A 65 -7.12 -2.25 11.16
N TYR A 66 -6.27 -1.41 11.77
CA TYR A 66 -6.32 -1.08 13.20
C TYR A 66 -7.12 0.19 13.51
N LEU A 67 -7.83 0.76 12.52
CA LEU A 67 -8.57 2.04 12.65
C LEU A 67 -9.42 2.12 13.92
N PHE A 68 -10.26 1.11 14.16
CA PHE A 68 -11.21 1.09 15.28
C PHE A 68 -10.56 0.82 16.65
N ARG A 69 -9.24 0.71 16.72
CA ARG A 69 -8.48 0.47 17.96
C ARG A 69 -7.78 1.73 18.47
N GLY A 70 -7.54 2.71 17.60
CA GLY A 70 -6.69 3.87 17.89
C GLY A 70 -7.42 5.20 18.09
N GLY A 71 -8.74 5.25 17.89
CA GLY A 71 -9.54 6.48 18.03
C GLY A 71 -9.17 7.58 17.03
N HIS A 72 -9.57 8.82 17.34
CA HIS A 72 -9.48 9.96 16.40
C HIS A 72 -8.04 10.36 16.06
N ASP A 73 -7.12 10.29 17.03
CA ASP A 73 -5.69 10.59 16.81
C ASP A 73 -5.05 9.60 15.83
N TYR A 74 -5.40 8.31 15.91
CA TYR A 74 -4.91 7.32 14.96
C TYR A 74 -5.50 7.52 13.55
N ALA A 75 -6.77 7.89 13.45
CA ALA A 75 -7.38 8.25 12.16
C ALA A 75 -6.65 9.44 11.50
N ALA A 76 -6.31 10.48 12.26
CA ALA A 76 -5.51 11.61 11.75
C ALA A 76 -4.12 11.16 11.27
N LYS A 77 -3.45 10.27 12.01
CA LYS A 77 -2.17 9.68 11.62
C LYS A 77 -2.27 8.82 10.35
N LEU A 78 -3.37 8.10 10.16
CA LEU A 78 -3.63 7.32 8.93
C LEU A 78 -3.81 8.23 7.72
N LEU A 79 -4.54 9.34 7.84
CA LEU A 79 -4.68 10.32 6.76
C LEU A 79 -3.33 10.96 6.41
N LEU A 80 -2.54 11.32 7.42
CA LEU A 80 -1.19 11.84 7.22
C LEU A 80 -0.27 10.80 6.56
N THR A 81 -0.42 9.54 6.94
CA THR A 81 0.30 8.42 6.33
C THR A 81 -0.05 8.26 4.87
N LEU A 82 -1.33 8.31 4.52
CA LEU A 82 -1.80 8.22 3.13
C LEU A 82 -1.22 9.37 2.28
N ALA A 83 -1.24 10.60 2.82
CA ALA A 83 -0.61 11.76 2.17
C ALA A 83 0.91 11.58 2.01
N GLY A 84 1.60 11.06 3.03
CA GLY A 84 3.02 10.74 2.96
C GLY A 84 3.31 9.66 1.91
N ASN A 85 2.54 8.57 1.90
CA ASN A 85 2.66 7.49 0.92
C ASN A 85 2.49 8.03 -0.52
N PHE A 86 1.48 8.88 -0.73
CA PHE A 86 1.29 9.57 -2.01
C PHE A 86 2.50 10.44 -2.39
N ALA A 87 2.98 11.29 -1.48
CA ALA A 87 4.12 12.16 -1.74
C ALA A 87 5.41 11.37 -2.07
N GLY A 88 5.67 10.27 -1.36
CA GLY A 88 6.79 9.38 -1.66
C GLY A 88 6.66 8.71 -3.03
N ALA A 89 5.46 8.22 -3.36
CA ALA A 89 5.19 7.58 -4.64
C ALA A 89 5.28 8.55 -5.82
N PHE A 90 4.68 9.73 -5.67
CA PHE A 90 4.72 10.82 -6.65
C PHE A 90 6.15 11.32 -6.86
N GLY A 91 6.89 11.61 -5.79
CA GLY A 91 8.29 12.05 -5.87
C GLY A 91 9.19 11.01 -6.54
N THR A 92 9.02 9.72 -6.22
CA THR A 92 9.76 8.64 -6.90
C THR A 92 9.45 8.59 -8.39
N ALA A 93 8.18 8.71 -8.78
CA ALA A 93 7.78 8.74 -10.18
C ALA A 93 8.40 9.93 -10.93
N LEU A 94 8.38 11.14 -10.35
CA LEU A 94 8.98 12.32 -10.96
C LEU A 94 10.49 12.14 -11.19
N LEU A 95 11.22 11.58 -10.22
CA LEU A 95 12.64 11.29 -10.36
C LEU A 95 12.92 10.27 -11.47
N LEU A 96 12.14 9.18 -11.54
CA LEU A 96 12.31 8.16 -12.57
C LEU A 96 12.02 8.70 -13.98
N ARG A 97 11.11 9.65 -14.13
CA ARG A 97 10.85 10.35 -15.40
C ARG A 97 12.05 11.16 -15.90
N GLN A 98 13.02 11.50 -15.04
CA GLN A 98 14.26 12.20 -15.42
C GLN A 98 15.40 11.24 -15.79
N THR A 99 15.14 9.93 -15.90
CA THR A 99 16.18 8.94 -16.17
C THR A 99 16.06 8.35 -17.57
N ARG A 100 17.11 7.68 -18.05
CA ARG A 100 17.07 6.89 -19.29
C ARG A 100 16.01 5.77 -19.29
N ALA A 101 15.53 5.35 -18.12
CA ALA A 101 14.50 4.32 -17.99
C ALA A 101 13.08 4.85 -18.23
N ALA A 102 12.90 6.18 -18.27
CA ALA A 102 11.60 6.84 -18.32
C ALA A 102 10.72 6.34 -19.46
N ALA A 103 11.24 6.22 -20.69
CA ALA A 103 10.44 5.84 -21.85
C ALA A 103 9.72 4.49 -21.65
N ASN A 104 10.45 3.47 -21.20
CA ASN A 104 9.86 2.15 -20.94
C ASN A 104 8.90 2.18 -19.73
N LEU A 105 9.33 2.79 -18.62
CA LEU A 105 8.55 2.81 -17.39
C LEU A 105 7.23 3.57 -17.56
N VAL A 106 7.25 4.73 -18.21
CA VAL A 106 6.05 5.56 -18.46
C VAL A 106 5.08 4.83 -19.38
N GLY A 107 5.57 4.19 -20.45
CA GLY A 107 4.72 3.41 -21.37
C GLY A 107 3.98 2.28 -20.65
N ARG A 108 4.71 1.44 -19.89
CA ARG A 108 4.12 0.34 -19.12
C ARG A 108 3.16 0.82 -18.03
N ALA A 109 3.50 1.93 -17.35
CA ALA A 109 2.62 2.54 -16.36
C ALA A 109 1.34 3.09 -16.98
N ALA A 110 1.41 3.66 -18.19
CA ALA A 110 0.26 4.16 -18.93
C ALA A 110 -0.68 3.01 -19.33
N GLU A 111 -0.15 1.89 -19.84
CA GLU A 111 -0.94 0.68 -20.15
C GLU A 111 -1.68 0.16 -18.90
N LEU A 112 -0.97 -0.01 -17.78
CA LEU A 112 -1.59 -0.46 -16.53
C LEU A 112 -2.63 0.53 -16.00
N SER A 113 -2.36 1.83 -16.13
CA SER A 113 -3.29 2.86 -15.67
C SER A 113 -4.55 2.90 -16.52
N ALA A 114 -4.42 2.74 -17.84
CA ALA A 114 -5.55 2.73 -18.76
C ALA A 114 -6.55 1.62 -18.43
N VAL A 115 -6.07 0.40 -18.16
CA VAL A 115 -6.93 -0.73 -17.75
C VAL A 115 -7.75 -0.39 -16.51
N LYS A 116 -7.14 0.27 -15.52
CA LYS A 116 -7.80 0.63 -14.26
C LYS A 116 -8.78 1.78 -14.38
N LEU A 117 -8.49 2.73 -15.29
CA LEU A 117 -9.35 3.88 -15.54
C LEU A 117 -10.55 3.52 -16.41
N GLN A 118 -10.44 2.46 -17.22
CA GLN A 118 -11.54 1.95 -18.05
C GLN A 118 -12.38 0.88 -17.34
N ASP A 119 -12.01 0.47 -16.14
CA ASP A 119 -12.75 -0.51 -15.35
C ASP A 119 -13.90 0.14 -14.56
N GLU A 120 -14.92 -0.66 -14.26
CA GLU A 120 -16.08 -0.24 -13.49
C GLU A 120 -15.70 -0.03 -12.02
N PRO A 121 -16.18 1.04 -11.35
CA PRO A 121 -15.83 1.32 -9.96
C PRO A 121 -16.11 0.16 -9.00
N VAL A 122 -17.14 -0.64 -9.25
CA VAL A 122 -17.47 -1.82 -8.42
C VAL A 122 -16.40 -2.91 -8.56
N SER A 123 -15.90 -3.15 -9.78
CA SER A 123 -14.81 -4.10 -10.02
C SER A 123 -13.53 -3.65 -9.30
N VAL A 124 -13.13 -2.40 -9.51
CA VAL A 124 -11.97 -1.78 -8.84
C VAL A 124 -12.08 -1.88 -7.32
N PHE A 125 -13.27 -1.60 -6.77
CA PHE A 125 -13.53 -1.72 -5.34
C PHE A 125 -13.30 -3.15 -4.83
N ILE A 126 -13.87 -4.15 -5.50
CA ILE A 126 -13.74 -5.57 -5.10
C ILE A 126 -12.29 -6.02 -5.17
N LEU A 127 -11.58 -5.71 -6.26
CA LEU A 127 -10.16 -6.01 -6.41
C LEU A 127 -9.32 -5.34 -5.31
N ALA A 128 -9.67 -4.11 -4.94
CA ALA A 128 -9.02 -3.40 -3.83
C ALA A 128 -9.35 -4.01 -2.46
N VAL A 129 -10.56 -4.54 -2.24
CA VAL A 129 -10.90 -5.27 -1.01
C VAL A 129 -9.97 -6.47 -0.84
N PHE A 130 -9.80 -7.30 -1.86
CA PHE A 130 -8.90 -8.46 -1.77
C PHE A 130 -7.43 -8.07 -1.61
N CYS A 131 -6.98 -6.96 -2.21
CA CYS A 131 -5.66 -6.42 -1.91
C CYS A 131 -5.54 -6.03 -0.42
N GLY A 132 -6.54 -5.32 0.13
CA GLY A 132 -6.57 -4.91 1.53
C GLY A 132 -6.50 -6.08 2.52
N VAL A 133 -7.17 -7.18 2.19
CA VAL A 133 -7.07 -8.46 2.93
C VAL A 133 -5.61 -8.93 2.98
N LEU A 134 -4.96 -9.03 1.81
CA LEU A 134 -3.57 -9.52 1.73
C LEU A 134 -2.58 -8.55 2.40
N MET A 135 -2.79 -7.24 2.31
CA MET A 135 -1.93 -6.26 2.98
C MET A 135 -2.01 -6.39 4.51
N TYR A 136 -3.21 -6.59 5.06
CA TYR A 136 -3.36 -6.86 6.48
C TYR A 136 -2.68 -8.19 6.87
N ILE A 137 -2.90 -9.27 6.11
CA ILE A 137 -2.29 -10.57 6.39
C ILE A 137 -0.76 -10.51 6.35
N GLY A 138 -0.18 -9.88 5.33
CA GLY A 138 1.28 -9.75 5.19
C GLY A 138 1.91 -8.97 6.34
N VAL A 139 1.32 -7.83 6.72
CA VAL A 139 1.85 -6.96 7.78
C VAL A 139 1.58 -7.52 9.17
N ASN A 140 0.37 -8.00 9.45
CA ASN A 140 0.03 -8.61 10.72
C ASN A 140 0.79 -9.94 10.92
N GLY A 141 0.90 -10.77 9.87
CA GLY A 141 1.68 -12.00 9.89
C GLY A 141 3.16 -11.75 10.23
N PHE A 142 3.75 -10.70 9.68
CA PHE A 142 5.11 -10.26 10.06
C PHE A 142 5.24 -9.92 11.56
N GLY A 143 4.20 -9.32 12.13
CA GLY A 143 4.17 -8.95 13.55
C GLY A 143 3.92 -10.13 14.50
N VAL A 144 3.19 -11.17 14.06
CA VAL A 144 2.73 -12.27 14.91
C VAL A 144 3.61 -13.51 14.82
N PHE A 145 4.13 -13.87 13.64
CA PHE A 145 4.94 -15.09 13.51
C PHE A 145 6.26 -14.97 14.27
N GLU A 146 6.68 -16.02 14.98
CA GLU A 146 7.94 -16.00 15.75
C GLU A 146 9.15 -16.23 14.86
N LEU A 147 9.07 -17.23 13.98
CA LEU A 147 10.14 -17.61 13.05
C LEU A 147 10.34 -16.54 11.97
N ALA A 148 11.58 -16.12 11.77
CA ALA A 148 11.94 -15.14 10.73
C ALA A 148 11.47 -15.59 9.34
N LEU A 149 11.61 -16.88 9.00
CA LEU A 149 11.13 -17.42 7.73
C LEU A 149 9.62 -17.19 7.56
N GLY A 150 8.81 -17.45 8.59
CA GLY A 150 7.37 -17.22 8.56
C GLY A 150 7.03 -15.75 8.34
N LYS A 151 7.69 -14.84 9.07
CA LYS A 151 7.50 -13.39 8.93
C LYS A 151 7.69 -12.92 7.50
N TYR A 152 8.84 -13.27 6.90
CA TYR A 152 9.16 -12.84 5.54
C TYR A 152 8.38 -13.59 4.47
N ALA A 153 8.01 -14.86 4.71
CA ALA A 153 7.12 -15.61 3.82
C ALA A 153 5.73 -14.98 3.75
N ALA A 154 5.17 -14.51 4.88
CA ALA A 154 3.88 -13.79 4.89
C ALA A 154 3.91 -12.56 3.98
N VAL A 155 4.98 -11.77 4.08
CA VAL A 155 5.22 -10.57 3.26
C VAL A 155 5.34 -10.95 1.78
N PHE A 156 6.21 -11.90 1.46
CA PHE A 156 6.46 -12.33 0.10
C PHE A 156 5.20 -12.89 -0.58
N LEU A 157 4.48 -13.79 0.10
CA LEU A 157 3.27 -14.40 -0.43
C LEU A 157 2.14 -13.39 -0.59
N ALA A 158 1.93 -12.50 0.40
CA ALA A 158 0.92 -11.46 0.29
C ALA A 158 1.16 -10.57 -0.95
N VAL A 159 2.42 -10.17 -1.18
CA VAL A 159 2.81 -9.35 -2.34
C VAL A 159 2.65 -10.10 -3.65
N ALA A 160 3.28 -11.28 -3.78
CA ALA A 160 3.26 -12.04 -5.01
C ALA A 160 1.83 -12.38 -5.44
N VAL A 161 0.99 -12.80 -4.49
CA VAL A 161 -0.40 -13.18 -4.77
C VAL A 161 -1.25 -11.99 -5.20
N PHE A 162 -1.17 -10.83 -4.52
CA PHE A 162 -2.03 -9.71 -4.93
C PHE A 162 -1.71 -9.23 -6.34
N ILE A 163 -0.43 -9.21 -6.72
CA ILE A 163 0.01 -8.75 -8.05
C ILE A 163 -0.43 -9.76 -9.12
N LEU A 164 -0.17 -11.04 -8.90
CA LEU A 164 -0.52 -12.09 -9.86
C LEU A 164 -2.03 -12.29 -9.99
N SER A 165 -2.79 -11.97 -8.93
CA SER A 165 -4.26 -11.99 -8.94
C SER A 165 -4.88 -10.73 -9.54
N GLY A 166 -4.08 -9.71 -9.88
CA GLY A 166 -4.58 -8.45 -10.43
C GLY A 166 -5.32 -7.57 -9.44
N PHE A 167 -5.05 -7.70 -8.13
CA PHE A 167 -5.70 -6.88 -7.11
C PHE A 167 -5.12 -5.47 -7.06
N GLU A 168 -5.95 -4.52 -6.63
CA GLU A 168 -5.63 -3.10 -6.70
C GLU A 168 -5.07 -2.57 -5.37
N HIS A 169 -3.79 -2.18 -5.37
CA HIS A 169 -3.12 -1.58 -4.21
C HIS A 169 -3.00 -0.07 -4.37
N CYS A 170 -3.69 0.72 -3.54
CA CYS A 170 -3.79 2.16 -3.71
C CYS A 170 -2.42 2.85 -3.77
N VAL A 171 -1.47 2.53 -2.87
CA VAL A 171 -0.14 3.17 -2.86
C VAL A 171 0.72 2.77 -4.07
N ALA A 172 0.59 1.54 -4.57
CA ALA A 172 1.30 1.15 -5.79
C ALA A 172 0.71 1.86 -7.00
N ASN A 173 -0.62 2.02 -7.05
CA ASN A 173 -1.30 2.75 -8.10
C ASN A 173 -1.05 4.26 -8.01
N MET A 174 -0.80 4.83 -6.83
CA MET A 174 -0.30 6.22 -6.72
C MET A 174 1.01 6.39 -7.49
N PHE A 175 1.93 5.41 -7.38
CA PHE A 175 3.17 5.42 -8.15
C PHE A 175 2.89 5.28 -9.65
N TYR A 176 2.10 4.28 -10.07
CA TYR A 176 1.82 4.05 -11.49
C TYR A 176 1.07 5.23 -12.14
N TYR A 177 0.07 5.80 -11.48
CA TYR A 177 -0.65 6.97 -11.99
C TYR A 177 0.25 8.21 -12.09
N SER A 178 1.14 8.40 -11.11
CA SER A 178 2.11 9.50 -11.14
C SER A 178 3.15 9.31 -12.24
N LEU A 179 3.58 8.08 -12.47
CA LEU A 179 4.54 7.75 -13.51
C LEU A 179 3.92 7.91 -14.90
N ALA A 180 2.68 7.48 -15.07
CA ALA A 180 1.89 7.67 -16.29
C ALA A 180 1.50 9.14 -16.53
N GLY A 181 1.32 9.93 -15.47
CA GLY A 181 0.90 11.33 -15.55
C GLY A 181 -0.60 11.51 -15.80
N VAL A 182 -1.45 10.68 -15.18
CA VAL A 182 -2.91 10.66 -15.44
C VAL A 182 -3.73 11.53 -14.49
N TRP A 183 -3.08 12.30 -13.61
CA TRP A 183 -3.76 13.06 -12.54
C TRP A 183 -4.61 14.25 -13.01
N ASP A 184 -4.47 14.66 -14.28
CA ASP A 184 -5.33 15.69 -14.87
C ASP A 184 -6.78 15.18 -15.10
N SER A 185 -7.01 13.87 -15.01
CA SER A 185 -8.33 13.25 -15.13
C SER A 185 -9.03 13.12 -13.77
N GLY A 186 -10.25 13.65 -13.66
CA GLY A 186 -11.11 13.43 -12.49
C GLY A 186 -11.42 11.94 -12.24
N GLN A 187 -11.42 11.11 -13.29
CA GLN A 187 -11.61 9.66 -13.18
C GLN A 187 -10.44 8.99 -12.46
N ALA A 188 -9.22 9.50 -12.59
CA ALA A 188 -8.07 8.99 -11.85
C ALA A 188 -8.19 9.22 -10.35
N TRP A 189 -8.66 10.40 -9.95
CA TRP A 189 -8.93 10.70 -8.54
C TRP A 189 -10.09 9.87 -7.98
N LEU A 190 -11.16 9.69 -8.76
CA LEU A 190 -12.29 8.83 -8.36
C LEU A 190 -11.84 7.37 -8.19
N SER A 191 -11.16 6.80 -9.18
CA SER A 191 -10.64 5.43 -9.12
C SER A 191 -9.69 5.24 -7.94
N MET A 192 -8.80 6.22 -7.68
CA MET A 192 -7.91 6.20 -6.51
C MET A 192 -8.69 6.21 -5.18
N ALA A 193 -9.73 7.03 -5.07
CA ALA A 193 -10.58 7.06 -3.88
C ALA A 193 -11.29 5.71 -3.66
N VAL A 194 -11.80 5.09 -4.73
CA VAL A 194 -12.41 3.76 -4.70
C VAL A 194 -11.41 2.70 -4.22
N MET A 195 -10.17 2.72 -4.72
CA MET A 195 -9.12 1.78 -4.30
C MET A 195 -8.74 1.97 -2.82
N VAL A 196 -8.63 3.21 -2.35
CA VAL A 196 -8.35 3.51 -0.92
C VAL A 196 -9.47 2.95 -0.04
N LEU A 197 -10.74 3.16 -0.42
CA LEU A 197 -11.89 2.63 0.31
C LEU A 197 -11.93 1.10 0.29
N GLY A 198 -11.67 0.47 -0.86
CA GLY A 198 -11.63 -0.97 -0.99
C GLY A 198 -10.52 -1.60 -0.13
N ASN A 199 -9.29 -1.08 -0.23
CA ASN A 199 -8.19 -1.54 0.62
C ASN A 199 -8.52 -1.40 2.11
N SER A 200 -9.14 -0.28 2.50
CA SER A 200 -9.57 -0.04 3.89
C SER A 200 -10.57 -1.09 4.35
N ALA A 201 -11.62 -1.33 3.57
CA ALA A 201 -12.65 -2.30 3.87
C ALA A 201 -12.06 -3.71 4.03
N GLY A 202 -11.23 -4.15 3.08
CA GLY A 202 -10.58 -5.46 3.14
C GLY A 202 -9.71 -5.67 4.38
N SER A 203 -8.86 -4.69 4.71
CA SER A 203 -8.00 -4.78 5.90
C SER A 203 -8.81 -4.77 7.21
N VAL A 204 -9.81 -3.90 7.31
CA VAL A 204 -10.66 -3.77 8.51
C VAL A 204 -11.49 -5.03 8.74
N VAL A 205 -12.11 -5.59 7.70
CA VAL A 205 -12.95 -6.79 7.80
C VAL A 205 -12.14 -7.95 8.39
N VAL A 206 -10.92 -8.18 7.90
CA VAL A 206 -10.08 -9.27 8.40
C VAL A 206 -9.59 -8.96 9.81
N ALA A 207 -9.15 -7.73 10.08
CA ALA A 207 -8.61 -7.34 11.38
C ALA A 207 -9.65 -7.50 12.50
N GLU A 208 -10.86 -7.02 12.26
CA GLU A 208 -11.94 -7.02 13.26
C GLU A 208 -12.68 -8.35 13.30
N GLY A 209 -12.84 -9.02 12.15
CA GLY A 209 -13.40 -10.37 12.08
C GLY A 209 -12.54 -11.39 12.82
N TYR A 210 -11.21 -11.35 12.63
CA TYR A 210 -10.28 -12.21 13.37
C TYR A 210 -10.37 -11.97 14.88
N ARG A 211 -10.40 -10.70 15.30
CA ARG A 211 -10.53 -10.33 16.72
C ARG A 211 -11.85 -10.81 17.33
N ALA A 212 -12.95 -10.65 16.61
CA ALA A 212 -14.26 -11.11 17.06
C ALA A 212 -14.28 -12.64 17.20
N ALA A 213 -13.71 -13.37 16.23
CA ALA A 213 -13.62 -14.82 16.27
C ALA A 213 -12.84 -15.33 17.50
N GLN A 214 -11.68 -14.73 17.80
CA GLN A 214 -10.88 -15.10 18.98
C GLN A 214 -11.65 -14.87 20.29
N LYS A 215 -12.30 -13.72 20.45
CA LYS A 215 -13.10 -13.42 21.65
C LYS A 215 -14.23 -14.42 21.88
N LEU A 216 -14.87 -14.89 20.80
CA LEU A 216 -15.94 -15.89 20.89
C LEU A 216 -15.39 -17.27 21.28
N GLN A 217 -14.18 -17.60 20.83
CA GLN A 217 -13.50 -18.84 21.22
C GLN A 217 -13.04 -18.83 22.67
N ASP A 218 -12.49 -17.71 23.15
CA ASP A 218 -12.01 -17.57 24.54
C ASP A 218 -13.16 -17.51 25.57
N ALA A 219 -14.38 -17.22 25.12
CA ALA A 219 -15.58 -17.16 25.97
C ALA A 219 -16.37 -18.48 26.02
N ALA A 220 -15.98 -19.50 25.24
CA ALA A 220 -16.61 -20.82 25.16
C ALA A 220 -15.88 -21.83 26.06
#